data_AF-A0A9X2EBM3-F1
#
_entry.id   AF-A0A9X2EBM3-F1
#
_cell.length_a   1.000
_cell.length_b   1.000
_cell.length_c   1.000
_cell.angle_alpha   90.00
_cell.angle_beta   90.00
_cell.angle_gamma   90.00
#
_symmetry.space_group_name_H-M   'P 1'
#
loop_
_entity.id
_entity.type
_entity.pdbx_description
1 polymer ?
#
loop_
_entity_poly.entity_id
_entity_poly.type
_entity_poly.pdbx_seq_one_letter_code
_entity_poly.pdbx_strand_id
1 'polypeptide(L)' 'MTDSTLPHGIGAPATRALNAVGYTELEQLAGVPEAELLALHGVGPKAIRVLRAALAERGLSLG' A
#
# COMPACT_ATOMS: atom_id res chain seq x y z
N MET A 1 9.46 17.32 5.77
CA MET A 1 9.17 15.93 6.16
C MET A 1 7.87 15.55 5.50
N THR A 2 7.91 14.71 4.47
CA THR A 2 6.68 14.10 3.92
C THR A 2 6.38 12.90 4.81
N ASP A 3 5.52 13.06 5.79
CA ASP A 3 5.08 11.94 6.62
C ASP A 3 4.22 11.01 5.75
N SER A 4 4.77 9.85 5.40
CA SER A 4 4.01 8.81 4.71
C SER A 4 3.08 8.13 5.70
N THR A 5 1.78 8.11 5.41
CA THR A 5 0.75 7.48 6.26
C THR A 5 0.54 6.00 5.92
N LEU A 6 1.45 5.40 5.16
CA LEU A 6 1.41 3.97 4.84
C LEU A 6 1.54 3.12 6.11
N PRO A 7 0.79 2.01 6.22
CA PRO A 7 0.76 1.20 7.43
C PRO A 7 2.11 0.56 7.71
N HIS A 8 2.48 0.54 8.98
CA HIS A 8 3.63 -0.21 9.45
C HIS A 8 3.45 -1.72 9.13
N GLY A 9 4.53 -2.40 8.75
CA GLY A 9 4.51 -3.85 8.53
C GLY A 9 4.40 -4.32 7.08
N ILE A 10 4.19 -3.41 6.10
CA ILE A 10 4.32 -3.73 4.66
C ILE A 10 5.78 -3.99 4.24
N GLY A 11 6.74 -3.51 5.04
CA GLY A 11 8.18 -3.70 4.85
C GLY A 11 8.82 -2.63 3.97
N ALA A 12 10.11 -2.37 4.20
CA ALA A 12 10.84 -1.29 3.54
C ALA A 12 10.84 -1.37 1.98
N PRO A 13 10.92 -2.56 1.34
CA PRO A 13 10.81 -2.65 -0.12
C PRO A 13 9.46 -2.17 -0.64
N ALA A 14 8.35 -2.61 -0.04
CA ALA A 14 7.01 -2.20 -0.44
C ALA A 14 6.78 -0.70 -0.20
N THR A 15 7.19 -0.17 0.96
CA THR A 15 7.11 1.27 1.25
C THR A 15 7.86 2.10 0.21
N ARG A 16 9.08 1.70 -0.17
CA ARG A 16 9.85 2.41 -1.20
C ARG A 16 9.20 2.32 -2.56
N ALA A 17 8.69 1.16 -2.94
CA ALA A 17 8.03 0.97 -4.24
C ALA A 17 6.78 1.84 -4.38
N LEU A 18 5.93 1.87 -3.34
CA LEU A 18 4.72 2.70 -3.29
C LEU A 18 5.06 4.19 -3.35
N ASN A 19 6.02 4.65 -2.53
CA ASN A 19 6.47 6.03 -2.56
C ASN A 19 7.07 6.43 -3.92
N ALA A 20 7.80 5.53 -4.58
CA ALA A 20 8.42 5.78 -5.88
C ALA A 20 7.39 5.99 -7.00
N VAL A 21 6.19 5.42 -6.87
CA VAL A 21 5.07 5.63 -7.81
C VAL A 21 4.06 6.69 -7.32
N GLY A 22 4.37 7.39 -6.23
CA GLY A 22 3.57 8.50 -5.72
C GLY A 22 2.49 8.13 -4.69
N TYR A 23 2.40 6.86 -4.28
CA TYR A 23 1.56 6.44 -3.18
C TYR A 23 2.27 6.67 -1.84
N THR A 24 1.99 7.81 -1.23
CA THR A 24 2.55 8.19 0.08
C THR A 24 1.57 7.99 1.21
N GLU A 25 0.28 7.86 0.91
CA GLU A 25 -0.81 7.73 1.87
C GLU A 25 -1.66 6.48 1.61
N LEU A 26 -2.22 5.91 2.67
CA LEU A 26 -3.01 4.68 2.59
C LEU A 26 -4.29 4.86 1.75
N GLU A 27 -4.97 5.99 1.87
CA GLU A 27 -6.22 6.32 1.18
C GLU A 27 -6.05 6.34 -0.35
N GLN A 28 -4.86 6.68 -0.85
CA GLN A 28 -4.57 6.70 -2.29
C GLN A 28 -4.61 5.31 -2.92
N LEU A 29 -4.56 4.26 -2.11
CA LEU A 29 -4.62 2.86 -2.55
C LEU A 29 -6.06 2.34 -2.65
N ALA A 30 -7.05 3.09 -2.16
CA ALA A 30 -8.45 2.68 -2.21
C ALA A 30 -8.92 2.55 -3.68
N GLY A 31 -9.45 1.38 -4.03
CA GLY A 31 -9.88 1.05 -5.40
C GLY A 31 -8.74 0.74 -6.38
N VAL A 32 -7.48 0.80 -5.95
CA VAL A 32 -6.36 0.37 -6.80
C VAL A 32 -6.38 -1.16 -6.90
N PRO A 33 -6.33 -1.74 -8.11
CA PRO A 33 -6.32 -3.19 -8.28
C PRO A 33 -5.15 -3.84 -7.57
N GLU A 34 -5.40 -4.92 -6.83
CA GLU A 34 -4.32 -5.64 -6.13
C GLU A 34 -3.20 -6.12 -7.06
N ALA A 35 -3.57 -6.49 -8.29
CA ALA A 35 -2.64 -6.93 -9.31
C ALA A 35 -1.66 -5.83 -9.75
N GLU A 36 -2.12 -4.56 -9.77
CA GLU A 36 -1.26 -3.42 -10.10
C GLU A 36 -0.24 -3.17 -8.99
N LEU A 37 -0.68 -3.27 -7.74
CA LEU A 37 0.22 -3.17 -6.59
C LEU A 37 1.23 -4.33 -6.57
N LEU A 38 0.81 -5.56 -6.88
CA LEU A 38 1.69 -6.73 -6.98
C LEU A 38 2.69 -6.64 -8.15
N ALA A 39 2.41 -5.84 -9.17
CA ALA A 39 3.34 -5.59 -10.27
C ALA A 39 4.52 -4.68 -9.85
N LEU A 40 4.39 -3.93 -8.75
CA LEU A 40 5.46 -3.08 -8.24
C LEU A 40 6.58 -3.92 -7.63
N HIS A 41 7.81 -3.74 -8.13
CA HIS A 41 8.98 -4.44 -7.62
C HIS A 41 9.19 -4.15 -6.12
N GLY A 42 9.04 -5.18 -5.28
CA GLY A 42 9.16 -5.07 -3.82
C GLY A 42 7.84 -5.12 -3.06
N VAL A 43 6.69 -5.04 -3.75
CA VAL A 43 5.38 -5.27 -3.16
C VAL A 43 5.00 -6.75 -3.32
N GLY A 44 4.95 -7.46 -2.19
CA GLY A 44 4.58 -8.88 -2.16
C GLY A 44 3.25 -9.15 -1.45
N PRO A 45 2.79 -10.42 -1.43
CA PRO A 45 1.51 -10.80 -0.81
C PRO A 45 1.36 -10.36 0.65
N LYS A 46 2.46 -10.33 1.42
CA LYS A 46 2.48 -9.80 2.79
C LYS A 46 2.08 -8.33 2.84
N ALA A 47 2.63 -7.49 1.95
CA ALA A 47 2.30 -6.07 1.89
C ALA A 47 0.81 -5.88 1.56
N ILE A 48 0.30 -6.59 0.55
CA ILE A 48 -1.12 -6.53 0.17
C ILE A 48 -2.03 -6.93 1.35
N ARG A 49 -1.67 -7.97 2.12
CA ARG A 49 -2.45 -8.36 3.30
C ARG A 49 -2.53 -7.24 4.34
N VAL A 50 -1.41 -6.55 4.60
CA VAL A 50 -1.37 -5.44 5.56
C VAL A 50 -2.14 -4.22 5.03
N LEU A 51 -1.98 -3.89 3.74
CA LEU A 51 -2.73 -2.81 3.08
C LEU A 51 -4.24 -3.04 3.13
N ARG A 52 -4.70 -4.26 2.83
CA ARG A 52 -6.11 -4.64 2.95
C ARG A 52 -6.65 -4.44 4.36
N ALA A 53 -5.93 -4.92 5.37
CA ALA A 53 -6.36 -4.78 6.76
C ALA A 53 -6.48 -3.30 7.15
N ALA A 54 -5.47 -2.49 6.83
CA ALA A 54 -5.47 -1.07 7.16
C ALA A 54 -6.54 -0.28 6.40
N LEU A 55 -6.83 -0.62 5.14
CA LEU A 55 -7.94 -0.02 4.39
C LEU A 55 -9.29 -0.41 4.98
N ALA A 56 -9.46 -1.68 5.37
CA ALA A 56 -10.71 -2.18 5.95
C ALA A 56 -11.05 -1.50 7.28
N GLU A 57 -10.05 -1.19 8.11
CA GLU A 57 -10.21 -0.40 9.35
C GLU A 57 -10.81 1.00 9.09
N ARG A 58 -10.69 1.49 7.86
CA ARG A 58 -11.20 2.79 7.40
C ARG A 58 -12.45 2.67 6.52
N GLY A 59 -13.01 1.48 6.36
CA GLY A 59 -14.15 1.23 5.47
C GLY A 59 -13.81 1.32 3.98
N LEU A 60 -12.52 1.21 3.63
CA LEU A 60 -12.01 1.22 2.25
C LEU A 60 -11.58 -0.19 1.83
N SER A 61 -11.39 -0.40 0.53
CA SER A 61 -10.86 -1.65 -0.03
C SER A 61 -9.94 -1.40 -1.22
N LEU A 62 -9.11 -2.38 -1.55
CA LEU A 62 -8.46 -2.47 -2.85
C LEU A 62 -9.52 -2.81 -3.93
N GLY A 63 -9.15 -2.61 -5.19
CA GLY A 63 -9.98 -2.92 -6.37
C GLY A 63 -9.84 -4.36 -6.87
#